data_AF-A0A7L5SYL7-F1
#
_entry.id   AF-A0A7L5SYL7-F1
#
_cell.length_a   1.000
_cell.length_b   1.000
_cell.length_c   1.000
_cell.angle_alpha   90.00
_cell.angle_beta   90.00
_cell.angle_gamma   90.00
#
_symmetry.space_group_name_H-M   'P 1'
#
loop_
_entity.id
_entity.type
_entity.pdbx_description
1 polymer ?
#
loop_
_entity_poly.entity_id
_entity_poly.type
_entity_poly.pdbx_seq_one_letter_code
_entity_poly.pdbx_strand_id
1 'polypeptide(L)' 'MPDLTGLPLDDILTGSSSALVNALHRVVDEVAAAEPAISAYDSGAQLLPTGPSDRP' A
#
# COMPACT_ATOMS: atom_id res chain seq x y z
N MET A 1 22.57 -7.02 -7.54
CA MET A 1 21.22 -7.60 -7.69
C MET A 1 20.67 -7.08 -9.01
N PRO A 2 19.93 -7.86 -9.82
CA PRO A 2 19.28 -7.33 -11.01
C PRO A 2 18.30 -6.21 -10.64
N ASP A 3 18.26 -5.16 -11.45
CA ASP A 3 17.23 -4.13 -11.36
C ASP A 3 15.93 -4.67 -11.96
N LEU A 4 14.87 -4.58 -11.17
CA LEU A 4 13.54 -5.06 -11.55
C LEU A 4 12.55 -3.90 -11.72
N THR A 5 13.01 -2.65 -11.56
CA THR A 5 12.15 -1.49 -11.71
C THR A 5 11.70 -1.32 -13.16
N GLY A 6 10.40 -1.11 -13.35
CA GLY A 6 9.80 -0.92 -14.68
C GLY A 6 9.52 -2.20 -15.49
N LEU A 7 9.88 -3.38 -14.97
CA LEU A 7 9.50 -4.65 -15.60
C LEU A 7 8.06 -5.03 -15.18
N PRO A 8 7.24 -5.53 -16.11
CA PRO A 8 5.91 -6.04 -15.76
C PRO A 8 6.08 -7.30 -14.89
N LEU A 9 5.16 -7.47 -13.94
CA LEU A 9 5.22 -8.56 -12.97
C LEU A 9 5.27 -9.94 -13.64
N ASP A 10 4.55 -10.12 -14.75
CA ASP A 10 4.54 -11.38 -15.50
C ASP A 10 5.91 -11.73 -16.09
N ASP A 11 6.69 -10.73 -16.55
CA ASP A 11 8.04 -10.96 -17.06
C ASP A 11 8.99 -11.38 -15.93
N ILE A 12 8.85 -10.76 -14.75
CA ILE A 12 9.63 -11.11 -13.55
C ILE A 12 9.32 -12.55 -13.10
N LEU A 13 8.06 -12.98 -13.22
CA LEU A 13 7.61 -14.29 -12.78
C LEU A 13 7.78 -15.39 -13.85
N THR A 14 8.38 -15.09 -15.00
CA THR A 14 8.60 -16.06 -16.07
C THR A 14 9.24 -17.35 -15.55
N GLY A 15 8.60 -18.50 -15.80
CA GLY A 15 9.07 -19.81 -15.34
C GLY A 15 8.63 -20.21 -13.92
N SER A 16 7.89 -19.33 -13.22
CA SER A 16 7.26 -19.65 -11.94
C SER A 16 6.02 -20.54 -12.11
N SER A 17 5.58 -21.18 -11.03
CA SER A 17 4.32 -21.94 -11.04
C SER A 17 3.12 -21.01 -11.20
N SER A 18 2.11 -21.48 -11.93
CA SER A 18 0.85 -20.73 -12.12
C SER A 18 0.15 -20.42 -10.79
N ALA A 19 0.28 -21.30 -9.80
CA ALA A 19 -0.25 -21.08 -8.46
C ALA A 19 0.39 -19.86 -7.77
N LEU A 20 1.72 -19.69 -7.90
CA LEU A 20 2.43 -18.54 -7.34
C LEU A 20 2.04 -17.24 -8.06
N VAL A 21 1.99 -17.28 -9.40
CA VAL A 21 1.59 -16.12 -10.22
C VAL A 21 0.20 -15.64 -9.82
N ASN A 22 -0.77 -16.55 -9.74
CA ASN A 22 -2.15 -16.22 -9.37
C ASN A 22 -2.27 -15.69 -7.93
N ALA A 23 -1.52 -16.27 -6.98
CA ALA A 23 -1.52 -15.80 -5.61
C ALA A 23 -0.96 -14.37 -5.50
N LEU A 24 0.10 -14.06 -6.26
CA LEU A 24 0.73 -12.74 -6.20
C LEU A 24 -0.13 -11.66 -6.87
N HIS A 25 -0.77 -11.97 -8.01
CA HIS A 25 -1.74 -11.07 -8.65
C HIS A 25 -2.86 -10.69 -7.68
N ARG A 26 -3.42 -11.67 -6.96
CA ARG A 26 -4.44 -11.42 -5.95
C ARG A 26 -3.96 -10.46 -4.85
N VAL A 27 -2.74 -10.63 -4.36
CA VAL A 27 -2.17 -9.74 -3.32
C VAL A 27 -1.97 -8.32 -3.87
N VAL A 28 -1.47 -8.19 -5.10
CA VAL A 28 -1.29 -6.88 -5.75
C VAL A 28 -2.63 -6.17 -5.92
N ASP A 29 -3.66 -6.87 -6.37
CA ASP A 29 -5.02 -6.33 -6.50
C ASP A 29 -5.60 -5.89 -5.16
N GLU A 30 -5.43 -6.71 -4.11
CA GLU A 30 -5.88 -6.39 -2.75
C GLU A 30 -5.18 -5.15 -2.19
N VAL A 31 -3.87 -4.99 -2.45
CA VAL A 31 -3.09 -3.80 -2.04
C VAL A 31 -3.53 -2.57 -2.83
N ALA A 32 -3.66 -2.67 -4.16
CA ALA A 32 -4.10 -1.55 -5.01
C ALA A 32 -5.52 -1.08 -4.64
N ALA A 33 -6.40 -2.00 -4.24
CA ALA A 33 -7.73 -1.67 -3.74
C ALA A 33 -7.71 -1.00 -2.35
N ALA A 34 -6.66 -1.22 -1.54
CA ALA A 34 -6.48 -0.64 -0.22
C ALA A 34 -5.80 0.74 -0.21
N GLU A 35 -5.06 1.11 -1.27
CA GLU A 35 -4.42 2.42 -1.46
C GLU A 35 -5.32 3.65 -1.14
N PRO A 36 -6.62 3.71 -1.50
CA PRO A 36 -7.47 4.85 -1.12
C PRO A 36 -7.75 4.98 0.39
N ALA A 37 -7.54 3.92 1.19
CA ALA A 37 -7.74 3.96 2.64
C ALA A 37 -6.46 4.38 3.41
N ILE A 38 -5.28 4.18 2.82
CA ILE A 38 -3.99 4.50 3.45
C ILE A 38 -3.67 6.00 3.34
N SER A 39 -4.15 6.67 2.28
CA SER A 39 -3.99 8.11 2.06
C SER A 39 -4.69 8.99 3.12
N ALA A 40 -5.74 8.48 3.77
CA ALA A 40 -6.45 9.20 4.84
C ALA A 40 -5.67 9.27 6.17
N TYR A 41 -4.66 8.41 6.36
CA TYR A 41 -3.82 8.40 7.57
C TYR A 41 -2.53 9.23 7.42
N ASP A 42 -2.08 9.49 6.19
CA ASP A 42 -0.87 10.28 5.90
C ASP A 42 -1.14 11.79 5.71
N SER A 43 -2.39 12.17 5.42
CA SER A 43 -2.82 13.58 5.47
C SER A 43 -3.00 14.01 6.93
N GLY A 44 -1.89 14.35 7.59
CA GLY A 44 -1.81 14.72 9.01
C GLY A 44 -3.01 15.53 9.51
N ALA A 45 -3.93 14.84 10.21
CA ALA A 45 -4.84 15.50 11.12
C ALA A 45 -4.02 15.92 12.34
N GLN A 46 -3.36 17.07 12.24
CA GLN A 46 -3.10 17.92 13.39
C GLN A 46 -4.45 18.21 14.05
N LEU A 47 -4.84 17.37 15.01
CA LEU A 47 -5.86 17.72 15.97
C LEU A 47 -5.21 18.58 17.04
N LEU A 48 -5.17 19.88 16.80
CA LEU A 48 -5.21 20.96 17.81
C LEU A 48 -5.51 22.25 17.03
N PRO A 49 -6.34 23.19 17.55
CA PRO A 49 -6.56 23.44 18.96
C PRO A 49 -8.03 23.77 19.35
N THR A 50 -8.51 23.28 20.48
CA THR A 50 -9.56 24.01 21.22
C THR A 50 -9.32 23.85 22.72
N GLY A 51 -8.80 24.91 23.35
CA GLY A 51 -8.93 25.12 24.80
C GLY A 51 -10.40 25.33 25.22
N PRO A 52 -10.69 25.63 26.50
CA PRO A 52 -9.77 26.18 27.49
C PRO A 52 -9.39 25.18 28.59
N SER A 53 -8.14 25.27 29.05
CA SER A 53 -7.74 24.78 30.37
C SER A 53 -8.48 25.61 31.42
N ASP A 54 -9.63 25.12 31.88
CA ASP A 54 -10.27 25.62 33.09
C ASP A 54 -9.59 24.95 34.29
N ARG A 55 -9.05 25.79 35.16
CA ARG A 55 -8.27 25.45 36.34
C ARG A 55 -9.13 25.69 37.58
N PRO A 56 -9.20 24.72 38.49
CA PRO A 56 -9.18 24.98 39.93
C PRO A 56 -7.79 24.68 40.52
#